data_AF-A0A957X6J7-F1
#
_entry.id   AF-A0A957X6J7-F1
#
_cell.length_a   1.000
_cell.length_b   1.000
_cell.length_c   1.000
_cell.angle_alpha   90.00
_cell.angle_beta   90.00
_cell.angle_gamma   90.00
#
_symmetry.space_group_name_H-M   'P 1'
#
loop_
_entity.id
_entity.type
_entity.pdbx_description
1 polymer ?
#
loop_
_entity_poly.entity_id
_entity_poly.type
_entity_poly.pdbx_seq_one_letter_code
_entity_poly.pdbx_strand_id
1 'polypeptide(L)'
;MSRKPDSQRDDLRIKRTQLALQQTFMELVVEVGFSAITVQMLTERAMINRSTFYRHYADIYDLVEKVYDNLMDEYLESVQSFMPGKP
;
A
#
# COMPACT_ATOMS: atom_id res chain seq x y z
N MET A 1 -5.35 -36.02 -5.01
CA MET A 1 -4.34 -34.95 -4.86
C MET A 1 -4.96 -33.66 -5.40
N SER A 2 -5.66 -32.90 -4.56
CA SER A 2 -6.27 -31.64 -4.98
C SER A 2 -5.27 -30.51 -4.74
N ARG A 3 -4.81 -29.86 -5.82
CA ARG A 3 -4.06 -28.59 -5.74
C ARG A 3 -4.97 -27.56 -5.04
N LYS A 4 -4.62 -27.14 -3.82
CA LYS A 4 -5.20 -25.92 -3.23
C LYS A 4 -4.69 -24.71 -4.03
N PRO A 5 -5.51 -23.66 -4.21
CA PRO A 5 -5.38 -22.71 -5.31
C PRO A 5 -4.19 -21.77 -5.10
N ASP A 6 -3.42 -21.51 -6.17
CA ASP A 6 -2.29 -20.57 -6.17
C ASP A 6 -2.69 -19.14 -5.74
N SER A 7 -3.97 -18.79 -5.84
CA SER A 7 -4.50 -17.44 -5.56
C SER A 7 -4.21 -16.93 -4.16
N GLN A 8 -4.33 -17.78 -3.12
CA GLN A 8 -4.20 -17.33 -1.73
C GLN A 8 -2.74 -16.99 -1.36
N ARG A 9 -1.76 -17.61 -2.03
CA ARG A 9 -0.33 -17.26 -1.84
C ARG A 9 0.03 -15.97 -2.56
N ASP A 10 -0.56 -15.74 -3.72
CA ASP A 10 -0.36 -14.50 -4.47
C ASP A 10 -0.97 -13.32 -3.71
N ASP A 11 -2.16 -13.47 -3.13
CA ASP A 11 -2.78 -12.44 -2.29
C ASP A 11 -1.88 -12.02 -1.12
N LEU A 12 -1.24 -12.98 -0.44
CA LEU A 12 -0.31 -12.69 0.65
C LEU A 12 0.96 -11.96 0.17
N ARG A 13 1.45 -12.29 -1.02
CA ARG A 13 2.61 -11.62 -1.62
C ARG A 13 2.28 -10.18 -2.01
N ILE A 14 1.09 -9.97 -2.58
CA ILE A 14 0.57 -8.65 -2.93
C ILE A 14 0.49 -7.79 -1.66
N LYS A 15 -0.18 -8.28 -0.61
CA LYS A 15 -0.31 -7.54 0.66
C LYS A 15 1.05 -7.18 1.28
N ARG A 16 2.00 -8.12 1.31
CA ARG A 16 3.36 -7.84 1.81
C ARG A 16 4.05 -6.73 1.03
N THR A 17 3.91 -6.75 -0.30
CA THR A 17 4.50 -5.73 -1.18
C THR A 17 3.86 -4.36 -0.93
N GLN A 18 2.52 -4.31 -0.79
CA GLN A 18 1.79 -3.08 -0.52
C GLN A 18 2.19 -2.47 0.83
N LEU A 19 2.24 -3.27 1.89
CA LEU A 19 2.64 -2.83 3.23
C LEU A 19 4.06 -2.28 3.26
N ALA A 20 5.01 -2.97 2.62
CA ALA A 20 6.39 -2.51 2.54
C ALA A 20 6.50 -1.16 1.82
N LEU A 21 5.81 -1.00 0.68
CA LEU A 21 5.81 0.26 -0.06
C LEU A 21 5.14 1.41 0.72
N GLN A 22 4.04 1.15 1.40
CA GLN A 22 3.34 2.14 2.22
C GLN A 22 4.20 2.61 3.39
N GLN A 23 4.84 1.67 4.11
CA GLN A 23 5.72 2.02 5.22
C GLN A 23 6.91 2.86 4.74
N THR A 24 7.62 2.40 3.71
CA THR A 24 8.76 3.15 3.17
C THR A 24 8.35 4.51 2.60
N PHE A 25 7.16 4.62 2.02
CA PHE A 25 6.64 5.90 1.55
C PHE A 25 6.45 6.89 2.70
N MET A 26 5.83 6.47 3.81
CA MET A 26 5.66 7.35 4.99
C MET A 26 6.99 7.79 5.57
N GLU A 27 7.97 6.88 5.69
CA GLU A 27 9.32 7.20 6.15
C GLU A 27 9.97 8.27 5.24
N LEU A 28 9.89 8.08 3.92
CA LEU A 28 10.42 9.03 2.94
C LEU A 28 9.73 10.40 2.98
N VAL A 29 8.42 10.45 3.20
CA VAL A 29 7.69 11.72 3.32
C VAL A 29 8.24 12.53 4.49
N VAL A 30 8.54 11.88 5.62
CA VAL A 30 9.12 12.54 6.79
C VAL A 30 10.57 12.96 6.54
N GLU A 31 11.36 12.15 5.83
CA GLU A 31 12.79 12.42 5.61
C GLU A 31 13.07 13.52 4.58
N VAL A 32 12.39 13.47 3.42
CA VAL A 32 12.75 14.32 2.25
C VAL A 32 11.58 15.15 1.73
N GLY A 33 10.38 14.96 2.28
CA GLY A 33 9.15 15.59 1.80
C GLY A 33 8.59 14.93 0.54
N PHE A 34 7.27 14.97 0.39
CA PHE A 34 6.55 14.27 -0.68
C PHE A 34 7.05 14.60 -2.10
N SER A 35 7.29 15.88 -2.40
CA SER A 35 7.68 16.33 -3.73
C SER A 35 9.05 15.83 -4.19
N ALA A 36 9.91 15.40 -3.26
CA ALA A 36 11.24 14.86 -3.56
C ALA A 36 11.23 13.34 -3.79
N ILE A 37 10.13 12.65 -3.49
CA ILE A 37 10.06 11.19 -3.59
C ILE A 37 9.99 10.77 -5.05
N THR A 38 10.82 9.79 -5.41
CA THR A 38 10.78 9.14 -6.71
C THR A 38 10.46 7.66 -6.56
N VAL A 39 9.92 7.04 -7.62
CA VAL A 39 9.72 5.58 -7.68
C VAL A 39 11.01 4.83 -7.39
N GLN A 40 12.15 5.32 -7.89
CA GLN A 40 13.45 4.70 -7.64
C GLN A 40 13.79 4.68 -6.15
N MET A 41 13.78 5.84 -5.48
CA MET A 41 14.08 5.94 -4.05
C MET A 41 13.17 5.05 -3.20
N LEU A 42 11.89 5.00 -3.54
CA LEU A 42 10.92 4.17 -2.86
C LEU A 42 11.22 2.68 -3.04
N THR A 43 11.40 2.24 -4.29
CA THR A 43 11.62 0.82 -4.63
C THR A 43 12.95 0.29 -4.09
N GLU A 44 14.01 1.09 -4.11
CA GLU A 44 15.31 0.73 -3.55
C GLU A 44 15.22 0.54 -2.03
N ARG A 45 14.59 1.47 -1.30
CA ARG A 45 14.49 1.38 0.16
C ARG A 45 13.51 0.31 0.63
N ALA A 46 12.42 0.10 -0.11
CA ALA A 46 11.48 -0.98 0.17
C ALA A 46 12.00 -2.37 -0.26
N MET A 47 13.18 -2.45 -0.89
CA MET A 47 13.77 -3.69 -1.41
C MET A 47 12.83 -4.43 -2.39
N ILE A 48 12.16 -3.66 -3.26
CA ILE A 48 11.17 -4.15 -4.21
C ILE A 48 11.64 -3.85 -5.63
N ASN A 49 11.47 -4.81 -6.55
CA ASN A 49 11.76 -4.55 -7.95
C ASN A 49 10.80 -3.50 -8.51
N ARG A 50 11.33 -2.53 -9.27
CA ARG A 50 10.54 -1.51 -9.95
C ARG A 50 9.44 -2.07 -10.86
N SER A 51 9.65 -3.23 -11.49
CA SER A 51 8.58 -3.91 -12.26
C SER A 51 7.44 -4.42 -11.37
N THR A 52 7.75 -4.78 -10.13
CA THR A 52 6.74 -5.17 -9.14
C THR A 52 5.96 -3.93 -8.68
N PHE A 53 6.62 -2.79 -8.45
CA PHE A 53 5.92 -1.53 -8.20
C PHE A 53 4.90 -1.21 -9.30
N TYR A 54 5.33 -1.24 -10.57
CA TYR A 54 4.46 -0.93 -11.70
C TYR A 54 3.35 -1.95 -11.97
N ARG A 55 3.40 -3.13 -11.34
CA ARG A 55 2.29 -4.09 -11.34
C ARG A 55 1.14 -3.64 -10.43
N HIS A 56 1.45 -2.85 -9.41
CA HIS A 56 0.49 -2.41 -8.39
C HIS A 56 0.11 -0.94 -8.54
N TYR A 57 1.03 -0.12 -9.05
CA TYR A 57 0.90 1.33 -9.06
C TYR A 57 1.39 1.94 -10.38
N ALA A 58 0.63 2.85 -10.96
CA ALA A 58 1.04 3.57 -12.17
C ALA A 58 2.21 4.53 -11.88
N ASP A 59 2.16 5.22 -10.75
CA ASP A 59 3.18 6.16 -10.27
C ASP A 59 3.06 6.38 -8.75
N ILE A 60 3.78 7.38 -8.22
CA ILE A 60 3.74 7.74 -6.79
C ILE A 60 2.36 8.28 -6.38
N TYR A 61 1.61 8.94 -7.27
CA TYR A 61 0.30 9.49 -6.94
C TYR A 61 -0.74 8.37 -6.82
N ASP A 62 -0.72 7.37 -7.71
CA ASP A 62 -1.58 6.18 -7.59
C ASP A 62 -1.27 5.37 -6.31
N LEU A 63 0.00 5.32 -5.88
CA LEU A 63 0.34 4.77 -4.57
C LEU A 63 -0.35 5.54 -3.44
N VAL A 64 -0.27 6.87 -3.46
CA VAL A 64 -0.85 7.72 -2.41
C VAL A 64 -2.36 7.59 -2.36
N GLU A 65 -3.04 7.62 -3.50
CA GLU A 65 -4.48 7.48 -3.59
C GLU A 65 -4.93 6.16 -2.94
N LYS A 66 -4.30 5.04 -3.30
CA LYS A 66 -4.61 3.73 -2.70
C LYS A 66 -4.28 3.66 -1.21
N VAL A 67 -3.20 4.29 -0.77
CA VAL A 67 -2.86 4.37 0.66
C VAL A 67 -3.92 5.18 1.41
N TYR A 68 -4.38 6.28 0.83
CA TYR A 68 -5.41 7.12 1.41
C TYR A 68 -6.75 6.41 1.48
N ASP A 69 -7.17 5.74 0.41
CA ASP A 69 -8.42 4.97 0.37
C ASP A 69 -8.44 3.90 1.47
N ASN A 70 -7.35 3.12 1.59
CA ASN A 70 -7.25 2.11 2.64
C ASN A 70 -7.32 2.72 4.07
N LEU A 71 -6.69 3.87 4.29
CA LEU A 71 -6.74 4.58 5.56
C LEU A 71 -8.14 5.12 5.86
N MET A 72 -8.84 5.64 4.85
CA MET A 72 -10.21 6.13 5.00
C MET A 72 -11.19 4.98 5.25
N ASP A 73 -11.03 3.85 4.59
CA ASP A 73 -11.84 2.66 4.83
C ASP A 73 -11.68 2.17 6.27
N GLU A 74 -10.43 2.02 6.74
CA GLU A 74 -10.15 1.63 8.13
C GLU A 74 -10.70 2.65 9.14
N TYR A 75 -10.56 3.95 8.83
CA TYR A 75 -11.12 5.02 9.66
C TYR A 75 -12.66 4.92 9.72
N LEU A 76 -13.34 4.78 8.60
CA LEU A 76 -14.80 4.69 8.53
C LEU A 76 -15.32 3.46 9.29
N GLU A 77 -14.68 2.31 9.13
CA GLU A 77 -14.99 1.10 9.90
C GLU A 77 -14.84 1.35 11.41
N SER A 78 -13.75 2.01 11.82
CA SER A 78 -13.51 2.32 13.24
C SER A 78 -14.56 3.28 13.81
N VAL A 79 -14.95 4.31 13.04
CA VAL A 79 -15.97 5.29 13.42
C VAL A 79 -17.33 4.62 13.52
N GLN A 80 -17.68 3.74 12.58
CA GLN A 80 -18.96 3.02 12.60
C GLN A 80 -19.04 2.05 13.78
N SER A 81 -17.93 1.40 14.13
CA SER A 81 -17.85 0.55 15.32
C SER A 81 -17.97 1.34 16.63
N PHE A 82 -17.46 2.58 16.66
CA PHE A 82 -17.50 3.44 17.85
C PHE A 82 -18.82 4.22 17.97
N MET A 83 -19.48 4.52 16.85
CA MET A 83 -20.76 5.22 16.78
C MET A 83 -21.76 4.44 15.92
N PRO A 84 -22.36 3.36 16.44
CA PRO A 84 -23.40 2.64 15.72
C PRO A 84 -24.65 3.53 15.59
N GLY A 85 -24.89 4.08 14.40
CA GLY A 85 -26.20 4.66 14.03
C GLY A 85 -26.29 6.17 13.73
N LYS A 86 -25.30 6.79 13.07
CA LYS A 86 -25.55 8.05 12.34
C LYS A 86 -25.22 7.92 10.85
N PRO A 87 -26.01 8.60 10.00
CA PRO A 87 -26.25 8.24 8.59
C PRO A 87 -25.04 8.45 7.68
#